data_AF-A0A543ECF0-F1
#
_entry.id   AF-A0A543ECF0-F1
#
_cell.length_a   1.000
_cell.length_b   1.000
_cell.length_c   1.000
_cell.angle_alpha   90.00
_cell.angle_beta   90.00
_cell.angle_gamma   90.00
#
_symmetry.space_group_name_H-M   'P 1'
#
loop_
_entity.id
_entity.type
_entity.pdbx_description
1 polymer ?
#
loop_
_entity_poly.entity_id
_entity_poly.type
_entity_poly.pdbx_seq_one_letter_code
_entity_poly.pdbx_strand_id
1 'polypeptide(L)'
;MKYPIFITITFFTIFSCNNSDKVEKLPLGYEVLYEGGSQNRLLKNNELIIDSGLVDCKFKNDYLLISMDTTYSMNPQKINKKNLKYFIQDIKKDTILKEISFTGLLKIIKEKSLEDINITK
;
A
#
# COMPACT_ATOMS: atom_id res chain seq x y z
N MET A 1 -52.10 23.70 0.68
CA MET A 1 -51.16 22.57 0.75
C MET A 1 -49.90 22.89 -0.06
N LYS A 2 -48.83 23.36 0.57
CA LYS A 2 -47.55 23.61 -0.11
C LYS A 2 -46.38 23.58 0.89
N TYR A 3 -45.95 22.39 1.34
CA TYR A 3 -44.59 22.23 1.84
C TYR A 3 -44.13 20.77 1.68
N PRO A 4 -43.61 20.37 0.50
CA PRO A 4 -42.67 19.27 0.44
C PRO A 4 -41.42 19.73 -0.32
N ILE A 5 -40.65 20.68 0.23
CA ILE A 5 -39.35 21.07 -0.36
C ILE A 5 -38.21 21.05 0.68
N PHE A 6 -38.50 20.87 1.98
CA PHE A 6 -37.47 20.94 3.02
C PHE A 6 -36.86 19.59 3.47
N ILE A 7 -37.34 18.45 2.96
CA ILE A 7 -36.91 17.12 3.46
C ILE A 7 -35.86 16.44 2.55
N THR A 8 -35.65 16.92 1.32
CA THR A 8 -34.74 16.27 0.36
C THR A 8 -33.28 16.70 0.44
N ILE A 9 -32.95 17.79 1.14
CA ILE A 9 -31.55 18.27 1.22
C ILE A 9 -30.78 17.62 2.38
N THR A 10 -31.47 17.20 3.44
CA THR A 10 -30.82 16.61 4.64
C THR A 10 -30.36 15.17 4.45
N PHE A 11 -30.78 14.49 3.37
CA PHE A 11 -30.35 13.11 3.08
C PHE A 11 -28.99 13.02 2.35
N PHE A 12 -28.49 14.13 1.79
CA PHE A 12 -27.20 14.14 1.08
C PHE A 12 -25.98 14.44 1.98
N THR A 13 -26.17 14.91 3.20
CA THR A 13 -25.05 15.27 4.09
C THR A 13 -24.49 14.11 4.90
N ILE A 14 -25.13 12.92 4.88
CA ILE A 14 -24.73 11.76 5.72
C ILE A 14 -23.82 10.77 4.97
N PHE A 15 -23.54 10.99 3.67
CA PHE A 15 -22.63 10.14 2.88
C PHE A 15 -21.26 10.75 2.57
N SER A 16 -20.87 11.85 3.22
CA SER A 16 -19.46 12.28 3.26
C SER A 16 -18.71 11.62 4.41
N CYS A 17 -18.62 10.28 4.38
CA CYS A 17 -17.47 9.61 4.97
C CYS A 17 -16.42 9.48 3.87
N ASN A 18 -15.30 10.19 4.01
CA ASN A 18 -14.15 10.04 3.13
C ASN A 18 -13.74 8.56 3.06
N ASN A 19 -13.86 7.95 1.88
CA ASN A 19 -13.32 6.62 1.56
C ASN A 19 -11.76 6.58 1.56
N SER A 20 -11.11 7.43 2.36
CA SER A 20 -9.65 7.58 2.37
C SER A 20 -8.97 6.39 3.05
N ASP A 21 -9.60 5.88 4.11
CA ASP A 21 -8.98 4.87 4.95
C ASP A 21 -9.43 3.47 4.53
N LYS A 22 -8.46 2.64 4.12
CA LYS A 22 -8.70 1.26 3.70
C LYS A 22 -7.70 0.33 4.39
N VAL A 23 -8.22 -0.76 4.94
CA VAL A 23 -7.40 -1.85 5.46
C VAL A 23 -7.40 -3.00 4.45
N GLU A 24 -6.21 -3.47 4.07
CA GLU A 24 -6.02 -4.64 3.23
C GLU A 24 -5.27 -5.73 3.99
N LYS A 25 -5.96 -6.83 4.29
CA LYS A 25 -5.35 -8.00 4.93
C LYS A 25 -4.64 -8.84 3.89
N LEU A 26 -3.37 -9.10 4.13
CA LEU A 26 -2.51 -9.96 3.32
C LEU A 26 -2.29 -11.29 4.06
N PRO A 27 -1.83 -12.35 3.37
CA PRO A 27 -1.52 -13.62 4.02
C PRO A 27 -0.45 -13.49 5.12
N LEU A 28 -0.35 -14.53 5.97
CA LEU A 28 0.69 -14.66 7.00
C LEU A 28 0.76 -13.50 8.00
N GLY A 29 -0.40 -12.90 8.29
CA GLY A 29 -0.57 -11.88 9.31
C GLY A 29 -0.15 -10.48 8.89
N TYR A 30 0.19 -10.26 7.62
CA TYR A 30 0.47 -8.93 7.09
C TYR A 30 -0.83 -8.13 6.89
N GLU A 31 -0.78 -6.84 7.20
CA GLU A 31 -1.91 -5.93 7.02
C GLU A 31 -1.41 -4.57 6.54
N VAL A 32 -2.05 -4.03 5.50
CA VAL A 32 -1.75 -2.70 4.97
C VAL A 32 -2.85 -1.74 5.40
N LEU A 33 -2.46 -0.65 6.06
CA LEU A 33 -3.36 0.45 6.39
C LEU A 33 -3.09 1.56 5.38
N TYR A 34 -4.03 1.80 4.48
CA TYR A 34 -4.01 2.97 3.61
C TYR A 34 -4.76 4.09 4.32
N GLU A 35 -4.05 5.11 4.79
CA GLU A 35 -4.63 6.30 5.46
C GLU A 35 -4.63 7.53 4.52
N GLY A 36 -4.20 7.32 3.27
CA GLY A 36 -4.02 8.37 2.28
C GLY A 36 -2.68 9.10 2.41
N GLY A 37 -2.24 9.70 1.30
CA GLY A 37 -0.96 10.38 1.22
C GLY A 37 0.20 9.51 1.69
N SER A 38 1.10 10.08 2.49
CA SER A 38 2.30 9.43 3.01
C SER A 38 2.09 8.63 4.29
N GLN A 39 0.86 8.49 4.79
CA GLN A 39 0.57 7.85 6.08
C GLN A 39 0.26 6.35 5.98
N ASN A 40 0.42 5.76 4.79
CA ASN A 40 0.16 4.33 4.63
C ASN A 40 1.18 3.49 5.42
N ARG A 41 0.69 2.46 6.10
CA ARG A 41 1.47 1.60 7.02
C ARG A 41 1.42 0.14 6.62
N LEU A 42 2.45 -0.62 7.04
CA LEU A 42 2.47 -2.08 6.98
C LEU A 42 2.65 -2.65 8.37
N LEU A 43 1.76 -3.54 8.76
CA LEU A 43 1.84 -4.31 10.00
C LEU A 43 2.04 -5.80 9.70
N LYS A 44 2.54 -6.53 10.68
CA LYS A 44 2.55 -7.99 10.72
C LYS A 44 2.19 -8.46 12.13
N ASN A 45 1.14 -9.25 12.27
CA ASN A 45 0.66 -9.73 13.57
C ASN A 45 0.49 -8.59 14.59
N ASN A 46 -0.09 -7.46 14.16
CA ASN A 46 -0.26 -6.23 14.93
C ASN A 46 1.04 -5.48 15.31
N GLU A 47 2.20 -5.94 14.87
CA GLU A 47 3.46 -5.22 15.02
C GLU A 47 3.71 -4.32 13.80
N LEU A 48 4.10 -3.08 14.05
CA LEU A 48 4.38 -2.11 13.01
C LEU A 48 5.72 -2.42 12.34
N ILE A 49 5.70 -2.64 11.02
CA ILE A 49 6.91 -2.86 10.21
C ILE A 49 7.28 -1.59 9.45
N ILE A 50 6.28 -0.93 8.84
CA ILE A 50 6.45 0.34 8.14
C ILE A 50 5.45 1.32 8.72
N ASP A 51 5.97 2.40 9.32
CA ASP A 51 5.18 3.45 9.97
C ASP A 51 4.58 4.46 9.00
N SER A 52 5.27 4.76 7.90
CA SER A 52 4.82 5.72 6.90
C SER A 52 5.56 5.56 5.58
N GLY A 53 5.06 6.22 4.54
CA GLY A 53 5.65 6.27 3.21
C GLY A 53 5.36 5.05 2.34
N LEU A 54 4.54 4.09 2.79
CA LEU A 54 4.19 2.92 1.97
C LEU A 54 3.43 3.34 0.70
N VAL A 55 3.92 2.92 -0.47
CA VAL A 55 3.25 3.19 -1.75
C VAL A 55 2.49 1.95 -2.19
N ASP A 56 3.20 0.85 -2.45
CA ASP A 56 2.60 -0.42 -2.84
C ASP A 56 3.15 -1.56 -1.97
N CYS A 57 2.28 -2.51 -1.64
CA CYS A 57 2.63 -3.77 -1.00
C CYS A 57 1.91 -4.89 -1.74
N LYS A 58 2.66 -5.84 -2.30
CA LYS A 58 2.10 -6.99 -3.03
C LYS A 58 2.68 -8.29 -2.51
N PHE A 59 1.80 -9.26 -2.34
CA PHE A 59 2.12 -10.59 -1.84
C PHE A 59 1.77 -11.62 -2.90
N LYS A 60 2.68 -12.54 -3.20
CA LYS A 60 2.36 -13.77 -3.92
C LYS A 60 3.25 -14.92 -3.48
N ASN A 61 2.63 -16.07 -3.23
CA ASN A 61 3.27 -17.29 -2.77
C ASN A 61 4.05 -17.03 -1.46
N ASP A 62 5.38 -16.93 -1.56
CA ASP A 62 6.28 -16.71 -0.43
C ASP A 62 6.99 -15.35 -0.53
N TYR A 63 6.64 -14.51 -1.51
CA TYR A 63 7.29 -13.23 -1.73
C TYR A 63 6.39 -12.06 -1.36
N LEU A 64 6.97 -11.13 -0.61
CA LEU A 64 6.40 -9.82 -0.32
C LEU A 64 7.28 -8.76 -0.98
N LEU A 65 6.69 -7.97 -1.88
CA LEU A 65 7.34 -6.83 -2.52
C LEU A 65 6.72 -5.54 -2.02
N ILE A 66 7.56 -4.61 -1.60
CA ILE A 66 7.15 -3.33 -1.03
C ILE A 66 7.87 -2.19 -1.74
N SER A 67 7.16 -1.10 -2.01
CA SER A 67 7.72 0.18 -2.41
C SER A 67 7.38 1.28 -1.41
N MET A 68 8.34 2.17 -1.17
CA MET A 68 8.22 3.26 -0.21
C MET A 68 8.67 4.59 -0.82
N ASP A 69 7.92 5.65 -0.53
CA ASP A 69 8.31 7.03 -0.75
C ASP A 69 8.86 7.61 0.56
N THR A 70 10.18 7.78 0.63
CA THR A 70 10.84 8.38 1.79
C THR A 70 10.86 9.92 1.77
N THR A 71 10.29 10.54 0.73
CA THR A 71 10.10 11.99 0.67
C THR A 71 8.78 12.44 1.29
N TYR A 72 7.95 11.49 1.74
CA TYR A 72 6.67 11.70 2.39
C TYR A 72 5.70 12.56 1.57
N SER A 73 5.68 12.35 0.25
CA SER A 73 4.83 13.13 -0.65
C SER A 73 3.36 12.95 -0.34
N MET A 74 2.57 14.01 -0.53
CA MET A 74 1.11 13.96 -0.38
C MET A 74 0.42 13.02 -1.39
N ASN A 75 1.11 12.68 -2.49
CA ASN A 75 0.61 11.79 -3.54
C ASN A 75 1.68 10.76 -3.91
N PRO A 76 2.01 9.80 -3.03
CA PRO A 76 3.14 8.90 -3.24
C PRO A 76 2.96 8.02 -4.49
N GLN A 77 1.72 7.73 -4.87
CA GLN A 77 1.39 6.99 -6.10
C GLN A 77 1.78 7.71 -7.39
N LYS A 78 2.00 9.04 -7.35
CA LYS A 78 2.46 9.83 -8.50
C LYS A 78 3.98 9.95 -8.58
N ILE A 79 4.70 9.45 -7.57
CA ILE A 79 6.17 9.50 -7.56
C ILE A 79 6.70 8.55 -8.63
N ASN A 80 7.72 9.01 -9.36
CA ASN A 80 8.40 8.16 -10.33
C ASN A 80 8.93 6.92 -9.61
N LYS A 81 8.51 5.74 -10.06
CA LYS A 81 8.87 4.45 -9.45
C LYS A 81 10.39 4.31 -9.23
N LYS A 82 11.22 4.85 -10.13
CA LYS A 82 12.70 4.83 -9.97
C LYS A 82 13.22 5.56 -8.72
N ASN A 83 12.45 6.49 -8.17
CA ASN A 83 12.81 7.28 -6.99
C ASN A 83 12.29 6.65 -5.69
N LEU A 84 11.48 5.59 -5.78
CA LEU A 84 11.02 4.86 -4.61
C LEU A 84 12.12 3.95 -4.07
N LYS A 85 12.06 3.69 -2.77
CA LYS A 85 12.79 2.61 -2.15
C LYS A 85 12.02 1.30 -2.30
N TYR A 86 12.75 0.20 -2.41
CA TYR A 86 12.16 -1.10 -2.60
C TYR A 86 12.66 -2.08 -1.55
N PHE A 87 11.74 -2.93 -1.09
CA PHE A 87 12.04 -4.00 -0.17
C PHE A 87 11.43 -5.30 -0.68
N ILE A 88 12.13 -6.39 -0.39
CA ILE A 88 11.68 -7.74 -0.69
C ILE A 88 11.89 -8.63 0.53
N GLN A 89 10.99 -9.59 0.70
CA GLN A 89 11.18 -10.72 1.60
C GLN A 89 10.72 -12.00 0.94
N ASP A 90 11.60 -13.01 0.97
CA ASP A 90 11.28 -14.42 0.73
C ASP A 90 10.95 -15.04 2.08
N ILE A 91 9.67 -15.20 2.39
CA ILE A 91 9.16 -15.56 3.72
C ILE A 91 9.62 -16.97 4.13
N LYS A 92 9.93 -17.85 3.17
CA LYS A 92 10.46 -19.18 3.47
C LYS A 92 11.93 -19.17 3.89
N LYS A 93 12.69 -18.16 3.46
CA LYS A 93 14.15 -18.10 3.68
C LYS A 93 14.55 -17.04 4.68
N ASP A 94 13.78 -15.97 4.78
CA ASP A 94 14.16 -14.75 5.45
C ASP A 94 13.07 -14.27 6.40
N THR A 95 13.48 -13.91 7.62
CA THR A 95 12.59 -13.33 8.63
C THR A 95 12.46 -11.81 8.51
N ILE A 96 13.35 -11.16 7.75
CA ILE A 96 13.50 -9.69 7.70
C ILE A 96 13.30 -9.17 6.27
N LEU A 97 12.71 -7.98 6.15
CA LEU A 97 12.65 -7.21 4.90
C LEU A 97 14.04 -6.74 4.47
N LYS A 98 14.43 -6.98 3.23
CA LYS A 98 15.71 -6.54 2.66
C LYS A 98 15.50 -5.39 1.69
N GLU A 99 16.19 -4.28 1.92
CA GLU A 99 16.24 -3.17 0.95
C GLU A 99 16.95 -3.64 -0.33
N ILE A 100 16.42 -3.23 -1.48
CA ILE A 100 16.96 -3.57 -2.79
C ILE A 100 16.85 -2.38 -3.76
N SER A 101 17.79 -2.30 -4.71
CA SER A 101 17.71 -1.30 -5.78
C SER A 101 16.57 -1.60 -6.76
N PHE A 102 16.09 -0.58 -7.46
CA PHE A 102 15.08 -0.72 -8.53
C PHE A 102 15.49 -1.77 -9.58
N THR A 103 16.75 -1.73 -10.03
CA THR A 103 17.28 -2.69 -11.00
C THR A 103 17.41 -4.10 -10.43
N GLY A 104 17.78 -4.21 -9.15
CA GLY A 104 17.81 -5.48 -8.44
C GLY A 104 16.43 -6.11 -8.31
N LEU A 105 15.41 -5.30 -7.99
CA LEU A 105 14.03 -5.76 -7.92
C LEU A 105 13.54 -6.28 -9.28
N LEU A 106 13.76 -5.53 -10.36
CA LEU A 106 13.39 -5.98 -11.72
C LEU A 106 14.04 -7.32 -12.08
N LYS A 107 15.32 -7.50 -11.71
CA LYS A 107 16.04 -8.75 -11.93
C LYS A 107 15.38 -9.91 -11.16
N ILE A 108 15.08 -9.72 -9.88
CA ILE A 108 14.43 -10.76 -9.07
C ILE A 108 13.04 -11.10 -9.60
N ILE A 109 12.25 -10.09 -9.97
CA ILE A 109 10.90 -10.31 -10.51
C ILE A 109 10.97 -11.24 -11.73
N LYS A 110 11.92 -10.99 -12.64
CA LYS A 110 12.12 -11.82 -13.83
C LYS A 110 12.66 -13.22 -13.49
N GLU A 111 13.65 -13.32 -12.60
CA GLU A 111 14.28 -14.58 -12.22
C GLU A 111 13.36 -15.51 -11.43
N LYS A 112 12.41 -14.95 -10.69
CA LYS A 112 11.45 -15.69 -9.85
C LYS A 112 10.04 -15.76 -10.44
N SER A 113 9.84 -15.24 -11.65
CA SER A 113 8.54 -15.19 -12.34
C SER A 113 7.44 -14.55 -11.48
N LEU A 114 7.70 -13.35 -10.97
CA LEU A 114 6.82 -12.56 -10.10
C LEU A 114 6.15 -11.39 -10.85
N GLU A 115 5.96 -11.50 -12.17
CA GLU A 115 5.51 -10.40 -13.03
C GLU A 115 4.13 -9.84 -12.67
N ASP A 116 3.31 -10.64 -12.01
CA ASP A 116 1.96 -10.34 -11.59
C ASP A 116 1.86 -9.65 -10.23
N ILE A 117 2.96 -9.61 -9.46
CA ILE A 117 3.11 -8.73 -8.30
C ILE A 117 4.12 -7.61 -8.55
N ASN A 118 4.43 -7.33 -9.82
CA ASN A 118 5.42 -6.31 -10.17
C ASN A 118 4.93 -4.89 -9.84
N ILE A 119 5.48 -4.32 -8.77
CA ILE A 119 5.21 -2.96 -8.26
C ILE A 119 6.04 -1.84 -8.92
N THR A 120 6.84 -2.16 -9.94
CA THR A 120 7.60 -1.17 -10.71
C THR A 120 6.91 -0.71 -11.98
N LYS A 121 5.74 -1.31 -12.31
CA LYS A 121 4.94 -0.99 -13.50
C LYS A 121 4.05 0.23 -13.26
#